data_AF-A0A421FN52-F1
#
_entry.id   AF-A0A421FN52-F1
#
_cell.length_a   1.000
_cell.length_b   1.000
_cell.length_c   1.000
_cell.angle_alpha   90.00
_cell.angle_beta   90.00
_cell.angle_gamma   90.00
#
_symmetry.space_group_name_H-M   'P 1'
#
loop_
_entity.id
_entity.type
_entity.pdbx_description
1 polymer ?
#
loop_
_entity_poly.entity_id
_entity_poly.type
_entity_poly.pdbx_seq_one_letter_code
_entity_poly.pdbx_strand_id
1 'polypeptide(L)'
;MPRRVTKLPAAEQQTQSEQLEERQLWLPSMETALSLLILPRAASALLNPIADCDETFNYWEPLHYLLYRFGFQTWEYSPAYALRSYVYLLLHLVLAKATALGATLGLVADQKLLLFYGLRAALGLLSAYAEALFYRTAFLPSTFSMVLVMLFSSAWMDKNHYLALFWGIVVVLCGWPYVGVLFVPFAVETLYTRGVVKSVAVGAGIGGIVLAIELAVNFYYYKRWVLPAWNIVQYNVLSNETDSTLYGTEPWSYYVLNLALNFNVVALLALPAVLFVFLLPKHYETGKLQLSAYLSPLYLWLVIMFSQPHKEERFLSPVYSLFCLAAAITLSAVVYHISSFFRHERSVGRTLTQVVVVGALGIYALLSVSRVTSNLVNFSAPLRVYHHLYVNVLPNPTTSLLLDSPNAAVQSVTLCLLKEWYRFPTSFFIPSNHTNVQFVKSSFSGLLPKPFEQHENGTSIIPSAMNDKNREEPSRYVDIETCDFVVDLNLPGQHETKFWEKPSTWELVHSEPFLDADRSASPYRSFFIPGLTSQYVNYADYAIYKRKKSSTT
;
A
#
# COMPACT_ATOMS: atom_id res chain seq x y z
N MET A 1 -46.86 49.39 5.46
CA MET A 1 -45.79 49.68 4.49
C MET A 1 -45.03 48.40 4.18
N PRO A 2 -44.95 47.95 2.92
CA PRO A 2 -44.17 46.76 2.57
C PRO A 2 -42.67 47.11 2.63
N ARG A 3 -41.87 46.29 3.33
CA ARG A 3 -40.41 46.40 3.36
C ARG A 3 -39.87 46.11 1.96
N ARG A 4 -39.28 47.13 1.33
CA ARG A 4 -38.52 47.03 0.08
C ARG A 4 -37.35 46.07 0.32
N VAL A 5 -37.36 44.92 -0.35
CA VAL A 5 -36.17 44.06 -0.45
C VAL A 5 -35.24 44.75 -1.45
N THR A 6 -34.27 45.50 -0.95
CA THR A 6 -33.19 46.05 -1.77
C THR A 6 -32.30 44.90 -2.22
N LYS A 7 -32.26 44.64 -3.53
CA LYS A 7 -31.25 43.77 -4.16
C LYS A 7 -29.88 44.37 -3.85
N LEU A 8 -28.96 43.54 -3.34
CA LEU A 8 -27.56 43.93 -3.14
C LEU A 8 -26.92 44.31 -4.49
N PRO A 9 -25.97 45.26 -4.52
CA PRO A 9 -25.24 45.65 -5.74
C PRO A 9 -24.57 44.45 -6.41
N ALA A 10 -24.52 44.44 -7.74
CA ALA A 10 -23.98 43.33 -8.52
C ALA A 10 -22.53 42.96 -8.15
N ALA A 11 -21.72 43.94 -7.73
CA ALA A 11 -20.35 43.72 -7.26
C ALA A 11 -20.29 42.88 -5.97
N GLU A 12 -21.19 43.09 -5.00
CA GLU A 12 -21.25 42.29 -3.77
C GLU A 12 -21.76 40.87 -4.03
N GLN A 13 -22.63 40.69 -5.04
CA GLN A 13 -23.06 39.37 -5.49
C GLN A 13 -21.92 38.61 -6.19
N GLN A 14 -21.09 39.32 -6.95
CA GLN A 14 -19.94 38.75 -7.65
C GLN A 14 -18.82 38.36 -6.69
N THR A 15 -18.55 39.18 -5.66
CA THR A 15 -17.61 38.84 -4.59
C THR A 15 -18.16 37.70 -3.71
N GLN A 16 -19.47 37.62 -3.47
CA GLN A 16 -20.06 36.46 -2.79
C GLN A 16 -19.99 35.19 -3.65
N SER A 17 -20.20 35.25 -4.96
CA SER A 17 -20.06 34.08 -5.84
C SER A 17 -18.61 33.62 -5.96
N GLU A 18 -17.64 34.55 -6.05
CA GLU A 18 -16.20 34.23 -6.03
C GLU A 18 -15.79 33.64 -4.66
N GLN A 19 -16.30 34.17 -3.54
CA GLN A 19 -16.09 33.59 -2.21
C GLN A 19 -16.79 32.25 -1.99
N LEU A 20 -17.90 31.97 -2.69
CA LEU A 20 -18.58 30.67 -2.69
C LEU A 20 -17.85 29.64 -3.57
N GLU A 21 -17.24 30.07 -4.68
CA GLU A 21 -16.37 29.24 -5.51
C GLU A 21 -15.05 28.91 -4.78
N GLU A 22 -14.44 29.87 -4.05
CA GLU A 22 -13.27 29.61 -3.19
C GLU A 22 -13.56 28.63 -2.03
N ARG A 23 -14.83 28.47 -1.63
CA ARG A 23 -15.26 27.51 -0.59
C ARG A 23 -15.57 26.11 -1.12
N GLN A 24 -15.48 25.85 -2.43
CA GLN A 24 -15.50 24.47 -2.90
C GLN A 24 -14.20 23.78 -2.46
N LEU A 25 -14.30 22.99 -1.39
CA LEU A 25 -13.30 21.99 -1.01
C LEU A 25 -12.87 21.26 -2.29
N TRP A 26 -11.65 21.52 -2.75
CA TRP A 26 -11.10 20.87 -3.92
C TRP A 26 -11.03 19.37 -3.64
N LEU A 27 -11.89 18.60 -4.30
CA LEU A 27 -11.77 17.15 -4.38
C LEU A 27 -11.09 16.84 -5.72
N PRO A 28 -9.99 16.07 -5.74
CA PRO A 28 -9.40 15.65 -7.00
C PRO A 28 -10.46 14.92 -7.83
N SER A 29 -10.63 15.36 -9.08
CA SER A 29 -11.45 14.61 -10.04
C SER A 29 -10.85 13.22 -10.23
N MET A 30 -11.62 12.28 -10.78
CA MET A 30 -11.13 10.94 -11.12
C MET A 30 -9.86 11.03 -11.99
N GLU A 31 -9.83 11.98 -12.93
CA GLU A 31 -8.69 12.22 -13.82
C GLU A 31 -7.48 12.72 -13.04
N THR A 32 -7.67 13.65 -12.09
CA THR A 32 -6.57 14.15 -11.27
C THR A 32 -6.03 13.10 -10.31
N ALA A 33 -6.92 12.37 -9.62
CA ALA A 33 -6.52 11.28 -8.73
C ALA A 33 -5.76 10.19 -9.50
N LEU A 34 -6.26 9.78 -10.66
CA LEU A 34 -5.60 8.80 -11.52
C LEU A 34 -4.24 9.32 -12.01
N SER A 35 -4.16 10.57 -12.47
CA SER A 35 -2.89 11.16 -12.96
C SER A 35 -1.82 11.21 -11.88
N LEU A 36 -2.21 11.55 -10.64
CA LEU A 36 -1.31 11.56 -9.49
C LEU A 36 -0.85 10.14 -9.10
N LEU A 37 -1.66 9.11 -9.33
CA LEU A 37 -1.35 7.72 -9.00
C LEU A 37 -0.56 6.98 -10.10
N ILE A 38 -0.71 7.35 -11.37
CA ILE A 38 -0.01 6.69 -12.49
C ILE A 38 1.51 6.77 -12.32
N LEU A 39 2.06 7.96 -12.03
CA LEU A 39 3.50 8.16 -11.91
C LEU A 39 4.15 7.27 -10.84
N PRO A 40 3.69 7.26 -9.56
CA PRO A 40 4.27 6.38 -8.55
C PRO A 40 4.04 4.89 -8.87
N ARG A 41 2.93 4.52 -9.53
CA ARG A 41 2.67 3.13 -9.93
C ARG A 41 3.55 2.66 -11.09
N ALA A 42 3.83 3.53 -12.05
CA ALA A 42 4.79 3.27 -13.12
C ALA A 42 6.22 3.14 -12.57
N ALA A 43 6.62 4.01 -11.64
CA ALA A 43 7.91 3.90 -10.96
C ALA A 43 8.01 2.59 -10.15
N SER A 44 6.95 2.21 -9.42
CA SER A 44 6.85 0.92 -8.72
C SER A 44 7.00 -0.27 -9.65
N ALA A 45 6.36 -0.23 -10.82
CA ALA A 45 6.44 -1.32 -11.81
C ALA A 45 7.87 -1.58 -12.27
N LEU A 46 8.68 -0.53 -12.42
CA LEU A 46 10.07 -0.62 -12.91
C LEU A 46 11.08 -0.92 -11.80
N LEU A 47 10.88 -0.36 -10.60
CA LEU A 47 11.93 -0.30 -9.58
C LEU A 47 11.73 -1.26 -8.42
N ASN A 48 10.48 -1.60 -8.06
CA ASN A 48 10.27 -2.39 -6.85
C ASN A 48 10.78 -3.83 -7.01
N PRO A 49 11.55 -4.35 -6.03
CA PRO A 49 11.95 -5.75 -6.02
C PRO A 49 10.74 -6.67 -5.88
N ILE A 50 10.88 -7.92 -6.31
CA ILE A 50 9.93 -8.98 -5.97
C ILE A 50 10.19 -9.35 -4.51
N ALA A 51 9.21 -9.13 -3.65
CA ALA A 51 9.38 -9.27 -2.20
C ALA A 51 9.17 -10.70 -1.70
N ASP A 52 8.37 -11.49 -2.42
CA ASP A 52 7.94 -12.83 -2.02
C ASP A 52 8.27 -13.85 -3.12
N CYS A 53 8.88 -14.98 -2.73
CA CYS A 53 9.20 -16.07 -3.63
C CYS A 53 7.96 -16.82 -4.13
N ASP A 54 6.83 -16.76 -3.41
CA ASP A 54 5.56 -17.30 -3.90
C ASP A 54 5.09 -16.52 -5.14
N GLU A 55 5.37 -15.22 -5.22
CA GLU A 55 5.10 -14.43 -6.42
C GLU A 55 5.84 -15.01 -7.63
N THR A 56 7.14 -15.28 -7.45
CA THR A 56 7.99 -15.89 -8.48
C THR A 56 7.50 -17.28 -8.88
N PHE A 57 7.48 -18.23 -7.95
CA PHE A 57 7.36 -19.64 -8.29
C PHE A 57 5.92 -20.11 -8.50
N ASN A 58 4.92 -19.39 -7.96
CA ASN A 58 3.51 -19.72 -8.21
C ASN A 58 2.86 -18.87 -9.31
N TYR A 59 3.48 -17.79 -9.78
CA TYR A 59 2.86 -16.96 -10.81
C TYR A 59 3.79 -16.62 -11.96
N TRP A 60 4.95 -16.01 -11.71
CA TRP A 60 5.87 -15.65 -12.79
C TRP A 60 6.43 -16.86 -13.54
N GLU A 61 6.83 -17.92 -12.83
CA GLU A 61 7.40 -19.13 -13.43
C GLU A 61 6.37 -19.96 -14.23
N PRO A 62 5.17 -20.27 -13.70
CA PRO A 62 4.11 -20.87 -14.50
C PRO A 62 3.67 -20.02 -15.68
N LEU A 63 3.59 -18.69 -15.54
CA LEU A 63 3.27 -17.80 -16.66
C LEU A 63 4.38 -17.84 -17.73
N HIS A 64 5.64 -17.81 -17.32
CA HIS A 64 6.78 -17.96 -18.21
C HIS A 64 6.73 -19.32 -18.94
N TYR A 65 6.36 -20.39 -18.26
CA TYR A 65 6.16 -21.70 -18.89
C TYR A 65 5.04 -21.70 -19.95
N LEU A 66 3.92 -21.02 -19.69
CA LEU A 66 2.83 -20.90 -20.68
C LEU A 66 3.27 -20.11 -21.94
N LEU A 67 4.21 -19.19 -21.81
CA LEU A 67 4.75 -18.39 -22.92
C LEU A 67 5.89 -19.10 -23.68
N TYR A 68 6.82 -19.73 -22.95
CA TYR A 68 8.11 -20.19 -23.49
C TYR A 68 8.38 -21.69 -23.33
N ARG A 69 7.47 -22.44 -22.71
CA ARG A 69 7.56 -23.90 -22.50
C ARG A 69 8.72 -24.37 -21.60
N PHE A 70 9.30 -23.47 -20.81
CA PHE A 70 10.19 -23.82 -19.70
C PHE A 70 9.97 -22.87 -18.52
N GLY A 71 10.38 -23.28 -17.33
CA GLY A 71 10.14 -22.57 -16.07
C GLY A 71 9.89 -23.56 -14.95
N PHE A 72 9.67 -23.06 -13.74
CA PHE A 72 9.41 -23.89 -12.56
C PHE A 72 7.93 -23.99 -12.18
N GLN A 73 7.58 -25.09 -11.52
CA GLN A 73 6.34 -25.33 -10.82
C GLN A 73 6.60 -25.73 -9.37
N THR A 74 5.73 -25.29 -8.48
CA THR A 74 5.62 -25.82 -7.13
C THR A 74 4.70 -27.05 -7.13
N TRP A 75 4.64 -27.75 -5.99
CA TRP A 75 3.68 -28.83 -5.79
C TRP A 75 2.22 -28.36 -5.93
N GLU A 76 1.95 -27.06 -5.76
CA GLU A 76 0.60 -26.49 -5.84
C GLU A 76 0.02 -26.49 -7.26
N TYR A 77 0.87 -26.48 -8.30
CA TYR A 77 0.46 -26.63 -9.70
C TYR A 77 0.48 -28.07 -10.21
N SER A 78 1.05 -29.01 -9.43
CA SER A 78 1.01 -30.42 -9.78
C SER A 78 -0.45 -30.88 -9.94
N PRO A 79 -0.80 -31.61 -11.01
CA PRO A 79 -2.14 -32.17 -11.18
C PRO A 79 -2.60 -33.07 -10.02
N ALA A 80 -1.66 -33.60 -9.23
CA ALA A 80 -1.98 -34.39 -8.05
C ALA A 80 -2.61 -33.56 -6.91
N TYR A 81 -2.32 -32.25 -6.84
CA TYR A 81 -2.78 -31.36 -5.76
C TYR A 81 -3.68 -30.22 -6.27
N ALA A 82 -3.34 -29.62 -7.40
CA ALA A 82 -4.15 -28.62 -8.13
C ALA A 82 -4.70 -27.48 -7.26
N LEU A 83 -3.83 -26.83 -6.47
CA LEU A 83 -4.20 -25.77 -5.53
C LEU A 83 -4.22 -24.36 -6.16
N ARG A 84 -3.69 -24.20 -7.37
CA ARG A 84 -3.62 -22.91 -8.07
C ARG A 84 -4.38 -22.94 -9.39
N SER A 85 -5.02 -21.82 -9.72
CA SER A 85 -5.85 -21.68 -10.91
C SER A 85 -5.05 -21.17 -12.11
N TYR A 86 -5.02 -21.96 -13.19
CA TYR A 86 -4.48 -21.51 -14.48
C TYR A 86 -5.30 -20.35 -15.08
N VAL A 87 -6.57 -20.17 -14.73
CA VAL A 87 -7.37 -19.01 -15.21
C VAL A 87 -6.73 -17.70 -14.76
N TYR A 88 -6.20 -17.65 -13.53
CA TYR A 88 -5.47 -16.48 -13.05
C TYR A 88 -4.25 -16.18 -13.93
N LEU A 89 -3.47 -17.20 -14.30
CA LEU A 89 -2.33 -17.05 -15.20
C LEU A 89 -2.75 -16.63 -16.61
N LEU A 90 -3.86 -17.16 -17.14
CA LEU A 90 -4.35 -16.83 -18.47
C LEU A 90 -4.78 -15.35 -18.58
N LEU A 91 -5.31 -14.75 -17.52
CA LEU A 91 -5.60 -13.31 -17.49
C LEU A 91 -4.30 -12.49 -17.65
N HIS A 92 -3.25 -12.88 -16.94
CA HIS A 92 -1.93 -12.24 -17.05
C HIS A 92 -1.26 -12.52 -18.40
N LEU A 93 -1.49 -13.70 -18.98
CA LEU A 93 -1.02 -14.06 -20.32
C LEU A 93 -1.62 -13.16 -21.40
N VAL A 94 -2.92 -12.87 -21.31
CA VAL A 94 -3.60 -11.94 -22.22
C VAL A 94 -2.99 -10.54 -22.11
N LEU A 95 -2.78 -10.04 -20.88
CA LEU A 95 -2.13 -8.75 -20.66
C LEU A 95 -0.70 -8.72 -21.19
N ALA A 96 0.11 -9.74 -20.91
CA ALA A 96 1.48 -9.86 -21.42
C ALA A 96 1.49 -9.83 -22.95
N LYS A 97 0.66 -10.64 -23.62
CA LYS A 97 0.53 -10.62 -25.09
C LYS A 97 0.03 -9.30 -25.64
N ALA A 98 -0.87 -8.61 -24.95
CA ALA A 98 -1.33 -7.27 -25.34
C ALA A 98 -0.21 -6.24 -25.24
N THR A 99 0.64 -6.31 -24.21
CA THR A 99 1.83 -5.45 -24.11
C THR A 99 2.87 -5.76 -25.19
N ALA A 100 2.85 -7.00 -25.72
CA ALA A 100 3.67 -7.42 -26.84
C ALA A 100 3.19 -6.88 -28.20
N LEU A 101 2.03 -6.23 -28.31
CA LEU A 101 1.45 -5.85 -29.61
C LEU A 101 2.41 -4.94 -30.42
N GLY A 102 3.17 -4.06 -29.74
CA GLY A 102 4.22 -3.25 -30.35
C GLY A 102 5.43 -4.06 -30.84
N ALA A 103 5.78 -5.15 -30.15
CA ALA A 103 6.80 -6.11 -30.59
C ALA A 103 6.30 -6.98 -31.77
N THR A 104 5.01 -7.36 -31.78
CA THR A 104 4.39 -8.11 -32.89
C THR A 104 4.25 -7.29 -34.18
N LEU A 105 4.27 -5.96 -34.09
CA LEU A 105 4.33 -5.05 -35.24
C LEU A 105 5.77 -4.83 -35.77
N GLY A 106 6.76 -5.54 -35.21
CA GLY A 106 8.17 -5.46 -35.65
C GLY A 106 8.89 -4.19 -35.21
N LEU A 107 8.33 -3.41 -34.27
CA LEU A 107 8.94 -2.16 -33.79
C LEU A 107 9.92 -2.37 -32.62
N VAL A 108 9.84 -3.52 -31.93
CA VAL A 108 10.70 -3.85 -30.78
C VAL A 108 11.06 -5.34 -30.83
N ALA A 109 12.34 -5.68 -30.65
CA ALA A 109 12.80 -7.06 -30.60
C ALA A 109 12.13 -7.84 -29.46
N ASP A 110 11.94 -9.15 -29.63
CA ASP A 110 11.39 -10.06 -28.61
C ASP A 110 12.30 -10.08 -27.37
N GLN A 111 11.99 -9.23 -26.40
CA GLN A 111 12.72 -9.12 -25.15
C GLN A 111 11.80 -9.59 -24.04
N LYS A 112 12.10 -10.76 -23.47
CA LYS A 112 11.40 -11.31 -22.30
C LYS A 112 11.24 -10.27 -21.17
N LEU A 113 12.27 -9.43 -20.99
CA LEU A 113 12.26 -8.32 -20.04
C LEU A 113 11.18 -7.28 -20.34
N LEU A 114 10.89 -6.97 -21.62
CA LEU A 114 9.82 -6.06 -22.00
C LEU A 114 8.46 -6.61 -21.59
N LEU A 115 8.22 -7.92 -21.75
CA LEU A 115 6.98 -8.55 -21.31
C LEU A 115 6.85 -8.54 -19.78
N PHE A 116 7.94 -8.79 -19.07
CA PHE A 116 7.98 -8.73 -17.61
C PHE A 116 7.63 -7.32 -17.10
N TYR A 117 8.34 -6.28 -17.57
CA TYR A 117 8.07 -4.90 -17.15
C TYR A 117 6.76 -4.35 -17.71
N GLY A 118 6.37 -4.77 -18.91
CA GLY A 118 5.09 -4.42 -19.53
C GLY A 118 3.91 -4.93 -18.73
N LEU A 119 3.94 -6.19 -18.29
CA LEU A 119 2.90 -6.75 -17.42
C LEU A 119 2.85 -6.01 -16.08
N ARG A 120 3.99 -5.72 -15.46
CA ARG A 120 4.06 -4.93 -14.21
C ARG A 120 3.49 -3.53 -14.40
N ALA A 121 3.77 -2.88 -15.52
CA ALA A 121 3.21 -1.57 -15.84
C ALA A 121 1.69 -1.62 -16.04
N ALA A 122 1.19 -2.64 -16.76
CA ALA A 122 -0.25 -2.85 -16.94
C ALA A 122 -0.97 -3.08 -15.60
N LEU A 123 -0.41 -3.91 -14.72
CA LEU A 123 -0.93 -4.11 -13.36
C LEU A 123 -0.86 -2.82 -12.54
N GLY A 124 0.23 -2.05 -12.64
CA GLY A 124 0.37 -0.75 -12.00
C GLY A 124 -0.70 0.25 -12.43
N LEU A 125 -1.04 0.29 -13.73
CA LEU A 125 -2.12 1.12 -14.27
C LEU A 125 -3.50 0.66 -13.78
N LEU A 126 -3.75 -0.65 -13.77
CA LEU A 126 -4.99 -1.22 -13.22
C LEU A 126 -5.14 -0.90 -11.73
N SER A 127 -4.06 -0.98 -10.95
CA SER A 127 -4.06 -0.58 -9.54
C SER A 127 -4.29 0.92 -9.36
N ALA A 128 -3.64 1.78 -10.17
CA ALA A 128 -3.88 3.23 -10.13
C ALA A 128 -5.35 3.55 -10.41
N TYR A 129 -5.96 2.86 -11.38
CA TYR A 129 -7.37 2.99 -11.71
C TYR A 129 -8.28 2.48 -10.59
N ALA A 130 -8.00 1.30 -10.05
CA ALA A 130 -8.75 0.72 -8.95
C ALA A 130 -8.67 1.57 -7.67
N GLU A 131 -7.51 2.18 -7.37
CA GLU A 131 -7.33 3.10 -6.25
C GLU A 131 -8.07 4.41 -6.45
N ALA A 132 -8.02 4.98 -7.66
CA ALA A 132 -8.81 6.15 -8.02
C ALA A 132 -10.32 5.87 -7.94
N LEU A 133 -10.77 4.65 -8.29
CA LEU A 133 -12.14 4.19 -8.07
C LEU A 133 -12.46 3.98 -6.60
N PHE A 134 -11.58 3.32 -5.84
CA PHE A 134 -11.77 3.04 -4.41
C PHE A 134 -11.87 4.32 -3.58
N TYR A 135 -11.05 5.33 -3.92
CA TYR A 135 -11.19 6.69 -3.41
C TYR A 135 -12.63 7.23 -3.56
N ARG A 136 -13.37 6.79 -4.58
CA ARG A 136 -14.78 7.13 -4.80
C ARG A 136 -15.78 6.12 -4.23
N THR A 137 -15.39 4.87 -3.95
CA THR A 137 -16.33 3.74 -3.75
C THR A 137 -16.10 2.89 -2.50
N ALA A 138 -15.28 3.28 -1.53
CA ALA A 138 -15.13 2.51 -0.30
C ALA A 138 -16.47 2.41 0.48
N PHE A 139 -17.21 1.31 0.31
CA PHE A 139 -18.53 1.06 0.92
C PHE A 139 -18.44 0.11 2.12
N LEU A 140 -17.56 0.38 3.09
CA LEU A 140 -17.75 -0.19 4.43
C LEU A 140 -18.71 0.71 5.22
N PRO A 141 -19.54 0.16 6.13
CA PRO A 141 -20.33 0.99 7.05
C PRO A 141 -19.46 2.02 7.80
N SER A 142 -18.23 1.65 8.17
CA SER A 142 -17.26 2.55 8.80
C SER A 142 -16.75 3.66 7.87
N THR A 143 -16.54 3.37 6.59
CA THR A 143 -16.17 4.38 5.58
C THR A 143 -17.35 5.28 5.22
N PHE A 144 -18.55 4.73 5.09
CA PHE A 144 -19.80 5.48 4.98
C PHE A 144 -19.97 6.41 6.18
N SER A 145 -19.70 5.91 7.39
CA SER A 145 -19.70 6.73 8.60
C SER A 145 -18.64 7.81 8.57
N MET A 146 -17.41 7.52 8.14
CA MET A 146 -16.35 8.52 7.99
C MET A 146 -16.78 9.67 7.08
N VAL A 147 -17.35 9.35 5.91
CA VAL A 147 -17.82 10.36 4.94
C VAL A 147 -18.96 11.18 5.52
N LEU A 148 -19.97 10.55 6.13
CA LEU A 148 -21.10 11.28 6.70
C LEU A 148 -20.73 12.09 7.94
N VAL A 149 -19.80 11.64 8.77
CA VAL A 149 -19.24 12.44 9.88
C VAL A 149 -18.48 13.65 9.34
N MET A 150 -17.71 13.49 8.26
CA MET A 150 -17.05 14.61 7.59
C MET A 150 -18.06 15.63 7.03
N LEU A 151 -19.11 15.16 6.33
CA LEU A 151 -20.18 16.02 5.81
C LEU A 151 -20.97 16.69 6.93
N PHE A 152 -21.24 15.98 8.04
CA PHE A 152 -21.83 16.55 9.25
C PHE A 152 -20.97 17.70 9.78
N SER A 153 -19.67 17.46 9.99
CA SER A 153 -18.75 18.46 10.56
C SER A 153 -18.62 19.67 9.66
N SER A 154 -18.50 19.47 8.34
CA SER A 154 -18.47 20.57 7.35
C SER A 154 -19.77 21.38 7.39
N ALA A 155 -20.94 20.74 7.29
CA ALA A 155 -22.22 21.44 7.33
C ALA A 155 -22.45 22.18 8.66
N TRP A 156 -21.95 21.64 9.78
CA TRP A 156 -22.00 22.30 11.07
C TRP A 156 -21.12 23.55 11.12
N MET A 157 -19.90 23.47 10.60
CA MET A 157 -18.97 24.59 10.50
C MET A 157 -19.51 25.71 9.60
N ASP A 158 -20.21 25.36 8.52
CA ASP A 158 -20.91 26.30 7.63
C ASP A 158 -22.24 26.83 8.21
N LYS A 159 -22.57 26.48 9.46
CA LYS A 159 -23.81 26.85 10.16
C LYS A 159 -25.09 26.34 9.47
N ASN A 160 -24.97 25.36 8.58
CA ASN A 160 -26.09 24.67 7.98
C ASN A 160 -26.52 23.47 8.84
N HIS A 161 -27.08 23.78 10.02
CA HIS A 161 -27.39 22.76 11.03
C HIS A 161 -28.49 21.77 10.62
N TYR A 162 -29.39 22.14 9.70
CA TYR A 162 -30.40 21.21 9.19
C TYR A 162 -29.75 20.11 8.34
N LEU A 163 -28.82 20.50 7.46
CA LEU A 163 -28.06 19.55 6.64
C LEU A 163 -27.13 18.70 7.51
N ALA A 164 -26.51 19.28 8.53
CA ALA A 164 -25.71 18.53 9.48
C ALA A 164 -26.56 17.50 10.23
N LEU A 165 -27.70 17.89 10.82
CA LEU A 165 -28.62 16.97 11.47
C LEU A 165 -29.08 15.84 10.54
N PHE A 166 -29.35 16.15 9.26
CA PHE A 166 -29.68 15.14 8.26
C PHE A 166 -28.55 14.09 8.10
N TRP A 167 -27.31 14.52 7.88
CA TRP A 167 -26.18 13.59 7.76
C TRP A 167 -25.94 12.76 9.05
N GLY A 168 -26.05 13.40 10.21
CA GLY A 168 -25.92 12.74 11.51
C GLY A 168 -27.00 11.68 11.75
N ILE A 169 -28.25 11.96 11.36
CA ILE A 169 -29.36 11.02 11.47
C ILE A 169 -29.19 9.86 10.48
N VAL A 170 -28.85 10.14 9.21
CA VAL A 170 -28.64 9.11 8.19
C VAL A 170 -27.53 8.14 8.59
N VAL A 171 -26.41 8.66 9.12
CA VAL A 171 -25.31 7.76 9.51
C VAL A 171 -25.65 6.86 10.70
N VAL A 172 -26.46 7.35 11.65
CA VAL A 172 -26.88 6.57 12.82
C VAL A 172 -27.94 5.53 12.47
N LEU A 173 -28.92 5.91 11.65
CA LEU A 173 -30.05 5.04 11.32
C LEU A 173 -29.74 4.04 10.20
N CYS A 174 -29.01 4.48 9.17
CA CYS A 174 -28.76 3.70 7.95
C CYS A 174 -27.33 3.13 7.89
N GLY A 175 -26.40 3.69 8.66
CA GLY A 175 -24.98 3.31 8.64
C GLY A 175 -24.59 2.48 9.84
N TRP A 176 -23.95 3.13 10.82
CA TRP A 176 -23.40 2.48 12.00
C TRP A 176 -23.88 3.17 13.28
N PRO A 177 -24.84 2.58 14.02
CA PRO A 177 -25.53 3.30 15.10
C PRO A 177 -24.61 3.75 16.24
N TYR A 178 -23.48 3.07 16.48
CA TYR A 178 -22.54 3.44 17.54
C TYR A 178 -21.92 4.82 17.33
N VAL A 179 -21.83 5.30 16.08
CA VAL A 179 -21.33 6.65 15.81
C VAL A 179 -22.27 7.75 16.31
N GLY A 180 -23.48 7.41 16.77
CA GLY A 180 -24.40 8.34 17.44
C GLY A 180 -23.75 9.11 18.60
N VAL A 181 -22.81 8.46 19.29
CA VAL A 181 -22.05 9.08 20.39
C VAL A 181 -21.23 10.29 19.94
N LEU A 182 -20.78 10.32 18.67
CA LEU A 182 -20.01 11.43 18.10
C LEU A 182 -20.84 12.72 18.01
N PHE A 183 -22.16 12.61 17.95
CA PHE A 183 -23.06 13.76 17.80
C PHE A 183 -23.57 14.32 19.13
N VAL A 184 -23.30 13.64 20.26
CA VAL A 184 -23.75 14.07 21.60
C VAL A 184 -23.29 15.48 21.95
N PRO A 185 -22.01 15.89 21.75
CA PRO A 185 -21.57 17.25 22.08
C PRO A 185 -22.36 18.32 21.32
N PHE A 186 -22.63 18.09 20.03
CA PHE A 186 -23.40 18.99 19.17
C PHE A 186 -24.89 19.01 19.53
N ALA A 187 -25.46 17.86 19.92
CA ALA A 187 -26.83 17.78 20.39
C ALA A 187 -27.01 18.60 21.67
N VAL A 188 -26.11 18.45 22.65
CA VAL A 188 -26.11 19.24 23.90
C VAL A 188 -25.97 20.74 23.60
N GLU A 189 -25.04 21.13 22.74
CA GLU A 189 -24.86 22.52 22.30
C GLU A 189 -26.16 23.09 21.69
N THR A 190 -26.83 22.31 20.84
CA THR A 190 -28.06 22.74 20.16
C THR A 190 -29.24 22.88 21.11
N LEU A 191 -29.41 21.91 22.03
CA LEU A 191 -30.45 21.96 23.04
C LEU A 191 -30.30 23.19 23.94
N TYR A 192 -29.06 23.52 24.31
CA TYR A 192 -28.75 24.69 25.13
C TYR A 192 -28.95 26.01 24.37
N THR A 193 -28.45 26.11 23.13
CA THR A 193 -28.44 27.38 22.38
C THR A 193 -29.76 27.69 21.67
N ARG A 194 -30.51 26.67 21.22
CA ARG A 194 -31.73 26.83 20.39
C ARG A 194 -33.01 26.41 21.11
N GLY A 195 -32.88 25.88 22.32
CA GLY A 195 -33.98 25.38 23.12
C GLY A 195 -34.35 23.95 22.76
N VAL A 196 -34.79 23.22 23.79
CA VAL A 196 -35.09 21.78 23.71
C VAL A 196 -36.21 21.51 22.70
N VAL A 197 -37.34 22.21 22.82
CA VAL A 197 -38.56 21.93 22.04
C VAL A 197 -38.30 22.04 20.54
N LYS A 198 -37.68 23.13 20.09
CA LYS A 198 -37.41 23.36 18.66
C LYS A 198 -36.41 22.33 18.11
N SER A 199 -35.35 22.06 18.87
CA SER A 199 -34.29 21.14 18.46
C SER A 199 -34.81 19.70 18.34
N VAL A 200 -35.60 19.26 19.32
CA VAL A 200 -36.26 17.95 19.31
C VAL A 200 -37.29 17.88 18.17
N ALA A 201 -38.10 18.92 17.95
CA ALA A 201 -39.09 18.91 16.87
C ALA A 201 -38.43 18.80 15.47
N VAL A 202 -37.35 19.54 15.22
CA VAL A 202 -36.60 19.46 13.95
C VAL A 202 -35.93 18.09 13.81
N GLY A 203 -35.28 17.61 14.86
CA GLY A 203 -34.65 16.28 14.88
C GLY A 203 -35.66 15.16 14.65
N ALA A 204 -36.84 15.24 15.27
CA ALA A 204 -37.94 14.29 15.08
C ALA A 204 -38.54 14.37 13.67
N GLY A 205 -38.62 15.56 13.07
CA GLY A 205 -39.09 15.73 11.70
C GLY A 205 -38.14 15.08 10.69
N ILE A 206 -36.85 15.44 10.72
CA ILE A 206 -35.83 14.86 9.83
C ILE A 206 -35.68 13.36 10.12
N GLY A 207 -35.58 12.99 11.39
CA GLY A 207 -35.46 11.62 11.86
C GLY A 207 -36.64 10.75 11.47
N GLY A 208 -37.87 11.27 11.57
CA GLY A 208 -39.09 10.57 11.17
C GLY A 208 -39.11 10.27 9.68
N ILE A 209 -38.68 11.21 8.84
CA ILE A 209 -38.59 10.99 7.38
C ILE A 209 -37.55 9.91 7.06
N VAL A 210 -36.33 10.03 7.61
CA VAL A 210 -35.26 9.04 7.38
C VAL A 210 -35.67 7.66 7.90
N LEU A 211 -36.24 7.59 9.11
CA LEU A 211 -36.72 6.36 9.70
C LEU A 211 -37.86 5.73 8.89
N ALA A 212 -38.79 6.53 8.37
CA ALA A 212 -39.87 6.02 7.53
C ALA A 212 -39.34 5.39 6.24
N ILE A 213 -38.35 6.03 5.59
CA ILE A 213 -37.66 5.48 4.41
C ILE A 213 -36.92 4.19 4.79
N GLU A 214 -36.15 4.21 5.88
CA GLU A 214 -35.39 3.06 6.38
C GLU A 214 -36.32 1.87 6.65
N LEU A 215 -37.42 2.08 7.38
CA LEU A 215 -38.40 1.04 7.68
C LEU A 215 -39.12 0.53 6.43
N ALA A 216 -39.49 1.42 5.49
CA ALA A 216 -40.16 1.02 4.26
C ALA A 216 -39.26 0.18 3.34
N VAL A 217 -38.00 0.59 3.17
CA VAL A 217 -37.00 -0.15 2.39
C VAL A 217 -36.71 -1.50 3.05
N ASN A 218 -36.47 -1.52 4.36
CA ASN A 218 -36.23 -2.77 5.08
C ASN A 218 -37.46 -3.68 5.09
N PHE A 219 -38.68 -3.15 5.18
CA PHE A 219 -39.90 -3.95 5.05
C PHE A 219 -40.00 -4.59 3.66
N TYR A 220 -39.67 -3.84 2.60
CA TYR A 220 -39.66 -4.37 1.24
C TYR A 220 -38.71 -5.57 1.10
N TYR A 221 -37.51 -5.51 1.68
CA TYR A 221 -36.52 -6.59 1.58
C TYR A 221 -36.76 -7.73 2.60
N TYR A 222 -36.92 -7.42 3.88
CA TYR A 222 -37.07 -8.40 4.96
C TYR A 222 -38.49 -8.93 5.12
N LYS A 223 -39.49 -8.35 4.45
CA LYS A 223 -40.92 -8.71 4.54
C LYS A 223 -41.51 -8.60 5.95
N ARG A 224 -40.84 -7.89 6.84
CA ARG A 224 -41.27 -7.56 8.20
C ARG A 224 -40.68 -6.22 8.61
N TRP A 225 -41.34 -5.53 9.53
CA TRP A 225 -40.85 -4.27 10.09
C TRP A 225 -39.58 -4.53 10.91
N VAL A 226 -38.46 -4.06 10.41
CA VAL A 226 -37.14 -4.25 11.02
C VAL A 226 -36.39 -2.94 10.97
N LEU A 227 -35.76 -2.58 12.09
CA LEU A 227 -34.81 -1.49 12.18
C LEU A 227 -33.41 -2.11 12.42
N PRO A 228 -32.58 -2.29 11.38
CA PRO A 228 -31.28 -2.94 11.51
C PRO A 228 -30.38 -2.27 12.55
N ALA A 229 -30.41 -0.94 12.62
CA ALA A 229 -29.68 -0.17 13.62
C ALA A 229 -30.04 -0.54 15.08
N TRP A 230 -31.30 -0.88 15.36
CA TRP A 230 -31.70 -1.35 16.69
C TRP A 230 -31.24 -2.79 16.94
N ASN A 231 -31.39 -3.66 15.93
CA ASN A 231 -31.02 -5.06 16.04
C ASN A 231 -29.53 -5.25 16.31
N ILE A 232 -28.66 -4.46 15.66
CA ILE A 232 -27.21 -4.58 15.88
C ILE A 232 -26.81 -4.09 17.28
N VAL A 233 -27.46 -3.03 17.79
CA VAL A 233 -27.27 -2.56 19.17
C VAL A 233 -27.74 -3.62 20.17
N GLN A 234 -28.90 -4.23 19.95
CA GLN A 234 -29.37 -5.35 20.76
C GLN A 234 -28.35 -6.49 20.77
N TYR A 235 -27.85 -6.88 19.60
CA TYR A 235 -26.95 -8.01 19.40
C TYR A 235 -25.53 -7.80 19.95
N ASN A 236 -24.98 -6.57 19.94
CA ASN A 236 -23.60 -6.34 20.40
C ASN A 236 -23.51 -5.69 21.78
N VAL A 237 -24.56 -5.01 22.26
CA VAL A 237 -24.49 -4.20 23.48
C VAL A 237 -25.41 -4.71 24.58
N LEU A 238 -26.59 -5.27 24.23
CA LEU A 238 -27.63 -5.61 25.20
C LEU A 238 -27.76 -7.11 25.47
N SER A 239 -27.24 -7.99 24.62
CA SER A 239 -27.26 -9.43 24.83
C SER A 239 -26.04 -9.92 25.61
N ASN A 240 -26.28 -10.78 26.61
CA ASN A 240 -25.23 -11.40 27.42
C ASN A 240 -24.61 -12.65 26.77
N GLU A 241 -25.12 -13.08 25.62
CA GLU A 241 -24.73 -14.34 24.94
C GLU A 241 -23.67 -14.14 23.84
N THR A 242 -23.41 -12.89 23.44
CA THR A 242 -22.56 -12.55 22.30
C THR A 242 -21.42 -11.66 22.78
N ASP A 243 -20.19 -12.13 22.61
CA ASP A 243 -19.00 -11.32 22.88
C ASP A 243 -18.49 -10.69 21.57
N SER A 244 -18.29 -9.37 21.59
CA SER A 244 -17.62 -8.62 20.52
C SER A 244 -16.21 -9.12 20.18
N THR A 245 -15.61 -9.96 21.03
CA THR A 245 -14.29 -10.57 20.81
C THR A 245 -14.30 -11.85 19.96
N LEU A 246 -15.45 -12.26 19.42
CA LEU A 246 -15.64 -13.53 18.69
C LEU A 246 -14.58 -13.82 17.60
N TYR A 247 -14.06 -12.78 16.96
CA TYR A 247 -13.07 -12.88 15.87
C TYR A 247 -11.63 -12.55 16.28
N GLY A 248 -11.36 -12.47 17.60
CA GLY A 248 -10.03 -12.20 18.14
C GLY A 248 -9.89 -10.78 18.71
N THR A 249 -8.75 -10.55 19.37
CA THR A 249 -8.41 -9.27 20.00
C THR A 249 -6.97 -8.90 19.68
N GLU A 250 -6.68 -7.60 19.74
CA GLU A 250 -5.35 -7.05 19.50
C GLU A 250 -4.94 -6.16 20.68
N PRO A 251 -3.63 -6.04 20.99
CA PRO A 251 -3.14 -5.19 22.07
C PRO A 251 -3.38 -3.70 21.77
N TRP A 252 -3.33 -2.85 22.80
CA TRP A 252 -3.49 -1.39 22.65
C TRP A 252 -2.47 -0.77 21.68
N SER A 253 -1.29 -1.38 21.56
CA SER A 253 -0.24 -0.94 20.65
C SER A 253 -0.67 -1.04 19.19
N TYR A 254 -1.63 -1.90 18.84
CA TYR A 254 -2.15 -2.03 17.48
C TYR A 254 -2.63 -0.69 16.91
N TYR A 255 -3.49 0.04 17.63
CA TYR A 255 -3.98 1.34 17.17
C TYR A 255 -2.89 2.41 17.14
N VAL A 256 -1.96 2.39 18.08
CA VAL A 256 -0.85 3.37 18.09
C VAL A 256 0.08 3.14 16.91
N LEU A 257 0.45 1.89 16.64
CA LEU A 257 1.27 1.52 15.49
C LEU A 257 0.52 1.84 14.18
N ASN A 258 -0.77 1.54 14.10
CA ASN A 258 -1.59 1.86 12.94
C ASN A 258 -1.63 3.37 12.67
N LEU A 259 -1.89 4.19 13.69
CA LEU A 259 -1.87 5.65 13.56
C LEU A 259 -0.48 6.19 13.22
N ALA A 260 0.57 5.64 13.80
CA ALA A 260 1.95 6.03 13.48
C ALA A 260 2.34 5.67 12.04
N LEU A 261 1.89 4.53 11.52
CA LEU A 261 2.18 4.08 10.16
C LEU A 261 1.32 4.80 9.12
N ASN A 262 0.02 4.93 9.35
CA ASN A 262 -0.94 5.47 8.38
C ASN A 262 -1.00 7.00 8.40
N PHE A 263 -1.00 7.61 9.60
CA PHE A 263 -1.15 9.06 9.76
C PHE A 263 0.16 9.77 10.16
N ASN A 264 1.15 9.05 10.71
CA ASN A 264 2.49 9.55 11.02
C ASN A 264 2.47 10.93 11.72
N VAL A 265 3.00 11.98 11.09
CA VAL A 265 3.02 13.36 11.61
C VAL A 265 1.63 13.87 11.97
N VAL A 266 0.60 13.51 11.20
CA VAL A 266 -0.80 13.95 11.44
C VAL A 266 -1.31 13.39 12.76
N ALA A 267 -1.01 12.13 13.09
CA ALA A 267 -1.40 11.54 14.36
C ALA A 267 -0.76 12.29 15.55
N LEU A 268 0.52 12.64 15.43
CA LEU A 268 1.25 13.41 16.45
C LEU A 268 0.67 14.82 16.65
N LEU A 269 0.31 15.51 15.56
CA LEU A 269 -0.28 16.84 15.61
C LEU A 269 -1.73 16.82 16.11
N ALA A 270 -2.48 15.75 15.84
CA ALA A 270 -3.87 15.64 16.24
C ALA A 270 -4.04 15.47 17.75
N LEU A 271 -3.16 14.71 18.42
CA LEU A 271 -3.29 14.42 19.86
C LEU A 271 -3.40 15.66 20.76
N PRO A 272 -2.53 16.68 20.67
CA PRO A 272 -2.61 17.85 21.54
C PRO A 272 -3.63 18.91 21.10
N ALA A 273 -4.41 18.69 20.03
CA ALA A 273 -5.21 19.74 19.40
C ALA A 273 -6.17 20.49 20.34
N VAL A 274 -6.82 19.81 21.28
CA VAL A 274 -7.71 20.48 22.27
C VAL A 274 -6.95 21.49 23.14
N LEU A 275 -5.72 21.18 23.53
CA LEU A 275 -4.89 22.12 24.29
C LEU A 275 -4.50 23.32 23.42
N PHE A 276 -4.20 23.08 22.15
CA PHE A 276 -3.84 24.12 21.17
C PHE A 276 -5.02 25.01 20.77
N VAL A 277 -6.27 24.57 20.92
CA VAL A 277 -7.43 25.46 20.76
C VAL A 277 -7.36 26.65 21.73
N PHE A 278 -6.89 26.44 22.96
CA PHE A 278 -6.78 27.52 23.94
C PHE A 278 -5.64 28.49 23.66
N LEU A 279 -4.69 28.08 22.82
CA LEU A 279 -3.57 28.90 22.33
C LEU A 279 -4.00 29.84 21.19
N LEU A 280 -5.09 29.55 20.49
CA LEU A 280 -5.60 30.41 19.42
C LEU A 280 -6.04 31.82 19.92
N PRO A 281 -6.01 32.85 19.05
CA PRO A 281 -6.44 34.19 19.40
C PRO A 281 -7.92 34.23 19.79
N LYS A 282 -8.29 35.23 20.60
CA LYS A 282 -9.71 35.49 20.94
C LYS A 282 -10.53 36.00 19.76
N HIS A 283 -9.90 36.49 18.69
CA HIS A 283 -10.55 37.09 17.52
C HIS A 283 -10.74 36.14 16.34
N TYR A 284 -10.62 34.83 16.55
CA TYR A 284 -10.98 33.87 15.51
C TYR A 284 -12.50 33.91 15.29
N GLU A 285 -12.96 33.74 14.04
CA GLU A 285 -14.40 33.76 13.73
C GLU A 285 -15.18 32.68 14.50
N THR A 286 -14.51 31.57 14.82
CA THR A 286 -15.06 30.46 15.61
C THR A 286 -14.54 30.53 17.04
N GLY A 287 -15.44 30.50 18.03
CA GLY A 287 -15.07 30.57 19.44
C GLY A 287 -14.27 29.35 19.89
N LYS A 288 -13.43 29.50 20.93
CA LYS A 288 -12.61 28.39 21.48
C LYS A 288 -13.46 27.21 21.93
N LEU A 289 -14.56 27.48 22.64
CA LEU A 289 -15.48 26.44 23.08
C LEU A 289 -16.08 25.66 21.91
N GLN A 290 -16.37 26.35 20.80
CA GLN A 290 -16.92 25.78 19.59
C GLN A 290 -15.89 24.92 18.85
N LEU A 291 -14.63 25.37 18.75
CA LEU A 291 -13.53 24.55 18.22
C LEU A 291 -13.28 23.30 19.07
N SER A 292 -13.32 23.42 20.40
CA SER A 292 -13.23 22.26 21.29
C SER A 292 -14.42 21.31 21.11
N ALA A 293 -15.63 21.84 20.88
CA ALA A 293 -16.79 21.03 20.55
C ALA A 293 -16.60 20.28 19.23
N TYR A 294 -15.99 20.89 18.20
CA TYR A 294 -15.69 20.24 16.92
C TYR A 294 -14.69 19.10 17.05
N LEU A 295 -13.75 19.23 17.98
CA LEU A 295 -12.73 18.21 18.26
C LEU A 295 -13.22 17.11 19.20
N SER A 296 -14.18 17.41 20.08
CA SER A 296 -14.66 16.48 21.09
C SER A 296 -15.05 15.07 20.58
N PRO A 297 -15.65 14.87 19.38
CA PRO A 297 -16.00 13.54 18.90
C PRO A 297 -14.77 12.67 18.63
N LEU A 298 -13.65 13.25 18.17
CA LEU A 298 -12.40 12.51 17.95
C LEU A 298 -11.94 11.85 19.25
N TYR A 299 -11.80 12.64 20.31
CA TYR A 299 -11.29 12.15 21.58
C TYR A 299 -12.27 11.22 22.28
N LEU A 300 -13.57 11.52 22.19
CA LEU A 300 -14.61 10.65 22.70
C LEU A 300 -14.54 9.27 22.04
N TRP A 301 -14.40 9.23 20.71
CA TRP A 301 -14.27 7.99 19.97
C TRP A 301 -13.00 7.22 20.32
N LEU A 302 -11.86 7.92 20.43
CA LEU A 302 -10.59 7.30 20.81
C LEU A 302 -10.69 6.67 22.19
N VAL A 303 -11.26 7.35 23.17
CA VAL A 303 -11.48 6.78 24.51
C VAL A 303 -12.33 5.52 24.44
N ILE A 304 -13.44 5.54 23.70
CA ILE A 304 -14.33 4.38 23.58
C ILE A 304 -13.60 3.21 22.91
N MET A 305 -12.96 3.43 21.75
CA MET A 305 -12.32 2.38 20.95
C MET A 305 -11.06 1.81 21.61
N PHE A 306 -10.24 2.64 22.27
CA PHE A 306 -9.08 2.14 23.02
C PHE A 306 -9.48 1.35 24.27
N SER A 307 -10.66 1.63 24.85
CA SER A 307 -11.19 0.86 25.97
C SER A 307 -11.73 -0.50 25.56
N GLN A 308 -11.98 -0.74 24.27
CA GLN A 308 -12.49 -2.03 23.80
C GLN A 308 -11.37 -3.07 23.62
N PRO A 309 -11.61 -4.35 23.97
CA PRO A 309 -10.66 -5.44 23.77
C PRO A 309 -10.48 -5.76 22.27
N HIS A 310 -11.57 -5.80 21.51
CA HIS A 310 -11.56 -6.05 20.07
C HIS A 310 -11.14 -4.79 19.31
N LYS A 311 -10.09 -4.90 18.50
CA LYS A 311 -9.53 -3.77 17.76
C LYS A 311 -9.33 -4.17 16.31
N GLU A 312 -9.78 -3.29 15.43
CA GLU A 312 -9.59 -3.40 13.99
C GLU A 312 -9.41 -2.00 13.42
N GLU A 313 -8.55 -1.85 12.41
CA GLU A 313 -8.28 -0.57 11.77
C GLU A 313 -9.56 0.17 11.36
N ARG A 314 -10.55 -0.55 10.80
CA ARG A 314 -11.84 0.00 10.36
C ARG A 314 -12.65 0.69 11.45
N PHE A 315 -12.42 0.42 12.73
CA PHE A 315 -13.16 1.08 13.81
C PHE A 315 -12.68 2.50 14.08
N LEU A 316 -11.47 2.86 13.65
CA LEU A 316 -11.00 4.25 13.72
C LEU A 316 -11.44 5.09 12.51
N SER A 317 -11.91 4.46 11.43
CA SER A 317 -12.31 5.16 10.21
C SER A 317 -13.29 6.33 10.43
N PRO A 318 -14.33 6.25 11.29
CA PRO A 318 -15.29 7.36 11.45
C PRO A 318 -14.66 8.69 11.85
N VAL A 319 -13.48 8.69 12.47
CA VAL A 319 -12.82 9.89 12.99
C VAL A 319 -11.52 10.27 12.25
N TYR A 320 -11.18 9.58 11.16
CA TYR A 320 -10.01 9.92 10.34
C TYR A 320 -10.04 11.34 9.76
N SER A 321 -11.22 11.81 9.34
CA SER A 321 -11.40 13.21 8.92
C SER A 321 -11.15 14.19 10.08
N LEU A 322 -11.52 13.81 11.31
CA LEU A 322 -11.30 14.62 12.50
C LEU A 322 -9.83 14.63 12.95
N PHE A 323 -9.05 13.57 12.68
CA PHE A 323 -7.59 13.59 12.84
C PHE A 323 -6.95 14.69 11.99
N CYS A 324 -7.37 14.81 10.72
CA CYS A 324 -6.89 15.87 9.84
C CYS A 324 -7.29 17.27 10.35
N LEU A 325 -8.54 17.44 10.80
CA LEU A 325 -9.01 18.68 11.40
C LEU A 325 -8.21 19.06 12.66
N ALA A 326 -7.98 18.08 13.55
CA ALA A 326 -7.20 18.27 14.77
C ALA A 326 -5.75 18.67 14.47
N ALA A 327 -5.09 17.99 13.55
CA ALA A 327 -3.75 18.34 13.12
C ALA A 327 -3.69 19.75 12.51
N ALA A 328 -4.68 20.13 11.69
CA ALA A 328 -4.77 21.45 11.09
C ALA A 328 -4.97 22.56 12.14
N ILE A 329 -5.76 22.32 13.19
CA ILE A 329 -5.95 23.25 14.31
C ILE A 329 -4.65 23.43 15.09
N THR A 330 -3.97 22.33 15.44
CA THR A 330 -2.66 22.39 16.13
C THR A 330 -1.66 23.20 15.31
N LEU A 331 -1.55 22.92 14.00
CA LEU A 331 -0.65 23.63 13.12
C LEU A 331 -1.02 25.12 13.01
N SER A 332 -2.31 25.44 12.90
CA SER A 332 -2.80 26.83 12.86
C SER A 332 -2.49 27.60 14.14
N ALA A 333 -2.59 26.95 15.30
CA ALA A 333 -2.24 27.55 16.58
C ALA A 333 -0.73 27.83 16.69
N VAL A 334 0.12 26.89 16.24
CA VAL A 334 1.58 27.09 16.16
C VAL A 334 1.90 28.28 15.24
N VAL A 335 1.34 28.29 14.04
CA VAL A 335 1.50 29.36 13.05
C VAL A 335 1.06 30.72 13.61
N TYR A 336 -0.07 30.76 14.30
CA TYR A 336 -0.56 31.98 14.93
C TYR A 336 0.43 32.48 15.98
N HIS A 337 0.94 31.61 16.86
CA HIS A 337 1.88 32.03 17.90
C HIS A 337 3.20 32.54 17.35
N ILE A 338 3.73 31.87 16.31
CA ILE A 338 4.90 32.33 15.57
C ILE A 338 4.64 33.73 14.99
N SER A 339 3.56 33.88 14.24
CA SER A 339 3.19 35.16 13.63
C SER A 339 2.95 36.26 14.68
N SER A 340 2.40 35.87 15.83
CA SER A 340 2.10 36.78 16.94
C SER A 340 3.35 37.23 17.69
N PHE A 341 4.34 36.34 17.85
CA PHE A 341 5.61 36.66 18.48
C PHE A 341 6.42 37.63 17.60
N PHE A 342 6.44 37.39 16.29
CA PHE A 342 7.11 38.24 15.30
C PHE A 342 6.21 39.36 14.73
N ARG A 343 5.28 39.91 15.51
CA ARG A 343 4.35 40.97 15.05
C ARG A 343 5.06 42.23 14.54
N HIS A 344 6.15 42.61 15.19
CA HIS A 344 6.96 43.77 14.82
C HIS A 344 7.86 43.49 13.61
N GLU A 345 8.11 42.21 13.30
CA GLU A 345 8.92 41.74 12.17
C GLU A 345 8.12 40.78 11.30
N ARG A 346 7.05 41.29 10.67
CA ARG A 346 6.08 40.48 9.90
C ARG A 346 6.72 39.59 8.83
N SER A 347 7.83 40.05 8.23
CA SER A 347 8.58 39.26 7.27
C SER A 347 9.13 37.97 7.89
N VAL A 348 9.75 38.06 9.08
CA VAL A 348 10.30 36.92 9.81
C VAL A 348 9.20 35.95 10.23
N GLY A 349 8.09 36.46 10.78
CA GLY A 349 6.94 35.64 11.18
C GLY A 349 6.28 34.89 10.02
N ARG A 350 6.16 35.53 8.84
CA ARG A 350 5.63 34.89 7.63
C ARG A 350 6.54 33.77 7.13
N THR A 351 7.84 34.03 7.07
CA THR A 351 8.84 33.04 6.65
C THR A 351 8.84 31.84 7.60
N LEU A 352 8.89 32.06 8.92
CA LEU A 352 8.92 30.98 9.89
C LEU A 352 7.62 30.14 9.87
N THR A 353 6.47 30.78 9.69
CA THR A 353 5.18 30.12 9.49
C THR A 353 5.18 29.20 8.26
N GLN A 354 5.65 29.72 7.11
CA GLN A 354 5.75 28.93 5.88
C GLN A 354 6.71 27.75 6.07
N VAL A 355 7.86 27.97 6.74
CA VAL A 355 8.83 26.92 7.07
C VAL A 355 8.20 25.83 7.93
N VAL A 356 7.36 26.17 8.92
CA VAL A 356 6.71 25.16 9.76
C VAL A 356 5.66 24.35 8.98
N VAL A 357 4.80 25.00 8.20
CA VAL A 357 3.75 24.32 7.43
C VAL A 357 4.35 23.46 6.31
N VAL A 358 5.17 24.06 5.46
CA VAL A 358 5.85 23.36 4.35
C VAL A 358 6.84 22.34 4.91
N GLY A 359 7.47 22.62 6.04
CA GLY A 359 8.36 21.68 6.74
C GLY A 359 7.62 20.45 7.26
N ALA A 360 6.44 20.60 7.89
CA ALA A 360 5.66 19.47 8.37
C ALA A 360 5.19 18.56 7.21
N LEU A 361 4.65 19.16 6.14
CA LEU A 361 4.26 18.43 4.93
C LEU A 361 5.47 17.82 4.22
N GLY A 362 6.58 18.56 4.18
CA GLY A 362 7.86 18.14 3.61
C GLY A 362 8.46 16.96 4.35
N ILE A 363 8.45 16.94 5.69
CA ILE A 363 8.91 15.82 6.51
C ILE A 363 8.08 14.57 6.23
N TYR A 364 6.75 14.71 6.13
CA TYR A 364 5.88 13.58 5.80
C TYR A 364 6.26 12.98 4.43
N ALA A 365 6.37 13.82 3.40
CA ALA A 365 6.77 13.38 2.06
C ALA A 365 8.19 12.78 2.08
N LEU A 366 9.12 13.40 2.81
CA LEU A 366 10.51 12.98 2.92
C LEU A 366 10.65 11.61 3.57
N LEU A 367 9.95 11.33 4.67
CA LEU A 367 9.99 10.03 5.34
C LEU A 367 9.45 8.92 4.44
N SER A 368 8.36 9.20 3.71
CA SER A 368 7.78 8.27 2.74
C SER A 368 8.74 7.98 1.58
N VAL A 369 9.32 9.01 0.97
CA VAL A 369 10.33 8.85 -0.10
C VAL A 369 11.59 8.16 0.41
N SER A 370 12.04 8.50 1.64
CA SER A 370 13.21 7.88 2.28
C SER A 370 13.02 6.37 2.49
N ARG A 371 11.82 5.94 2.89
CA ARG A 371 11.49 4.52 3.05
C ARG A 371 11.51 3.78 1.70
N VAL A 372 10.91 4.38 0.66
CA VAL A 372 10.92 3.81 -0.69
C VAL A 372 12.35 3.69 -1.20
N THR A 373 13.13 4.77 -1.13
CA THR A 373 14.54 4.79 -1.55
C THR A 373 15.36 3.74 -0.79
N SER A 374 15.13 3.56 0.52
CA SER A 374 15.80 2.52 1.31
C SER A 374 15.56 1.14 0.74
N ASN A 375 14.31 0.80 0.41
CA ASN A 375 14.00 -0.51 -0.16
C ASN A 375 14.67 -0.71 -1.54
N LEU A 376 14.66 0.33 -2.37
CA LEU A 376 15.28 0.28 -3.69
C LEU A 376 16.80 0.12 -3.61
N VAL A 377 17.48 0.92 -2.79
CA VAL A 377 18.94 0.86 -2.66
C VAL A 377 19.37 -0.47 -2.02
N ASN A 378 18.67 -0.93 -0.99
CA ASN A 378 19.10 -2.05 -0.17
C ASN A 378 18.81 -3.42 -0.81
N PHE A 379 17.77 -3.52 -1.65
CA PHE A 379 17.23 -4.82 -2.08
C PHE A 379 17.04 -4.99 -3.59
N SER A 380 17.46 -4.04 -4.44
CA SER A 380 17.33 -4.17 -5.91
C SER A 380 18.40 -5.06 -6.56
N ALA A 381 19.40 -5.52 -5.81
CA ALA A 381 20.54 -6.27 -6.35
C ALA A 381 20.13 -7.49 -7.20
N PRO A 382 19.17 -8.35 -6.80
CA PRO A 382 18.77 -9.50 -7.59
C PRO A 382 18.31 -9.10 -9.00
N LEU A 383 17.38 -8.15 -9.14
CA LEU A 383 16.91 -7.71 -10.46
C LEU A 383 18.05 -7.17 -11.34
N ARG A 384 18.99 -6.41 -10.79
CA ARG A 384 20.13 -5.87 -11.54
C ARG A 384 21.12 -6.94 -11.97
N VAL A 385 21.44 -7.86 -11.07
CA VAL A 385 22.36 -8.98 -11.33
C VAL A 385 21.79 -9.92 -12.39
N TYR A 386 20.50 -10.27 -12.30
CA TYR A 386 19.84 -11.08 -13.33
C TYR A 386 19.64 -10.32 -14.66
N HIS A 387 19.45 -9.00 -14.62
CA HIS A 387 19.45 -8.19 -15.84
C HIS A 387 20.83 -8.19 -16.52
N HIS A 388 21.91 -8.05 -15.75
CA HIS A 388 23.28 -8.15 -16.26
C HIS A 388 23.55 -9.54 -16.85
N LEU A 389 23.10 -10.62 -16.18
CA LEU A 389 23.16 -11.98 -16.72
C LEU A 389 22.47 -12.08 -18.08
N TYR A 390 21.24 -11.56 -18.20
CA TYR A 390 20.45 -11.62 -19.43
C TYR A 390 21.13 -10.91 -20.60
N VAL A 391 21.69 -9.72 -20.37
CA VAL A 391 22.21 -8.86 -21.44
C VAL A 391 23.64 -9.25 -21.83
N ASN A 392 24.51 -9.55 -20.86
CA ASN A 392 25.96 -9.58 -21.08
C ASN A 392 26.60 -10.97 -20.94
N VAL A 393 25.97 -11.91 -20.22
CA VAL A 393 26.64 -13.15 -19.79
C VAL A 393 26.02 -14.40 -20.42
N LEU A 394 24.70 -14.53 -20.34
CA LEU A 394 23.99 -15.72 -20.78
C LEU A 394 23.81 -15.75 -22.31
N PRO A 395 23.76 -16.94 -22.92
CA PRO A 395 23.61 -17.05 -24.36
C PRO A 395 22.23 -16.56 -24.82
N ASN A 396 22.22 -15.52 -25.65
CA ASN A 396 21.02 -14.84 -26.12
C ASN A 396 20.94 -14.92 -27.66
N PRO A 397 19.79 -15.27 -28.26
CA PRO A 397 19.64 -15.31 -29.72
C PRO A 397 19.86 -13.96 -30.43
N THR A 398 19.73 -12.83 -29.73
CA THR A 398 19.93 -11.47 -30.30
C THR A 398 21.34 -10.92 -30.12
N THR A 399 22.03 -11.27 -29.03
CA THR A 399 23.44 -10.91 -28.82
C THR A 399 24.29 -12.03 -29.41
N SER A 400 25.03 -11.76 -30.48
CA SER A 400 25.89 -12.67 -31.23
C SER A 400 27.05 -13.32 -30.43
N LEU A 401 26.94 -13.42 -29.10
CA LEU A 401 27.87 -14.09 -28.17
C LEU A 401 27.99 -15.61 -28.40
N LEU A 402 27.28 -16.18 -29.37
CA LEU A 402 27.38 -17.58 -29.80
C LEU A 402 27.78 -17.77 -31.27
N LEU A 403 28.02 -16.71 -32.04
CA LEU A 403 28.27 -16.81 -33.50
C LEU A 403 29.73 -16.56 -33.92
N ASP A 404 30.71 -16.83 -33.05
CA ASP A 404 32.14 -16.86 -33.47
C ASP A 404 32.57 -18.18 -34.14
N SER A 405 31.62 -19.10 -34.40
CA SER A 405 31.84 -20.17 -35.37
C SER A 405 30.53 -20.74 -35.90
N PRO A 406 30.29 -20.76 -37.23
CA PRO A 406 29.08 -21.31 -37.83
C PRO A 406 28.89 -22.82 -37.64
N ASN A 407 29.85 -23.51 -36.99
CA ASN A 407 29.82 -24.94 -36.68
C ASN A 407 29.95 -25.26 -35.17
N ALA A 408 29.92 -24.26 -34.28
CA ALA A 408 29.94 -24.52 -32.84
C ALA A 408 28.53 -24.93 -32.37
N ALA A 409 28.38 -26.15 -31.87
CA ALA A 409 27.15 -26.60 -31.23
C ALA A 409 26.75 -25.62 -30.11
N VAL A 410 25.47 -25.23 -30.05
CA VAL A 410 24.95 -24.33 -29.01
C VAL A 410 25.22 -24.96 -27.64
N GLN A 411 26.17 -24.40 -26.89
CA GLN A 411 26.58 -24.95 -25.60
C GLN A 411 25.51 -24.66 -24.55
N SER A 412 24.92 -25.70 -23.97
CA SER A 412 24.04 -25.56 -22.81
C SER A 412 24.84 -25.08 -21.60
N VAL A 413 24.29 -24.13 -20.86
CA VAL A 413 24.92 -23.51 -19.68
C VAL A 413 24.11 -23.86 -18.44
N THR A 414 24.76 -24.28 -17.37
CA THR A 414 24.09 -24.55 -16.08
C THR A 414 24.25 -23.37 -15.12
N LEU A 415 23.14 -22.70 -14.80
CA LEU A 415 23.06 -21.62 -13.82
C LEU A 415 22.51 -22.17 -12.50
N CYS A 416 23.31 -22.12 -11.43
CA CYS A 416 22.92 -22.67 -10.15
C CYS A 416 22.52 -21.59 -9.13
N LEU A 417 21.38 -21.83 -8.49
CA LEU A 417 20.85 -21.04 -7.40
C LEU A 417 21.22 -21.69 -6.07
N LEU A 418 21.77 -20.90 -5.13
CA LEU A 418 22.21 -21.38 -3.81
C LEU A 418 21.24 -20.96 -2.70
N LYS A 419 21.74 -20.51 -1.55
CA LYS A 419 20.92 -20.19 -0.37
C LYS A 419 19.91 -19.06 -0.65
N GLU A 420 20.21 -18.15 -1.58
CA GLU A 420 19.33 -17.06 -2.01
C GLU A 420 18.37 -17.45 -3.15
N TRP A 421 18.08 -18.74 -3.35
CA TRP A 421 17.16 -19.21 -4.40
C TRP A 421 15.80 -18.50 -4.39
N TYR A 422 15.32 -18.12 -3.20
CA TYR A 422 14.04 -17.42 -2.99
C TYR A 422 14.06 -15.96 -3.50
N ARG A 423 15.23 -15.43 -3.87
CA ARG A 423 15.41 -14.11 -4.51
C ARG A 423 15.58 -14.20 -6.01
N PHE A 424 15.50 -15.40 -6.59
CA PHE A 424 15.42 -15.57 -8.04
C PHE A 424 14.21 -14.78 -8.58
N PRO A 425 14.39 -13.82 -9.51
CA PRO A 425 13.28 -13.00 -9.96
C PRO A 425 12.29 -13.78 -10.80
N THR A 426 12.76 -14.38 -11.90
CA THR A 426 12.00 -15.25 -12.80
C THR A 426 12.85 -15.61 -14.04
N SER A 427 12.50 -16.69 -14.71
CA SER A 427 12.98 -17.13 -16.01
C SER A 427 12.78 -16.12 -17.15
N PHE A 428 11.99 -15.04 -16.98
CA PHE A 428 12.04 -13.91 -17.93
C PHE A 428 13.43 -13.25 -18.01
N PHE A 429 14.26 -13.40 -16.97
CA PHE A 429 15.67 -12.99 -16.96
C PHE A 429 16.62 -14.06 -17.54
N ILE A 430 16.08 -15.13 -18.12
CA ILE A 430 16.86 -16.20 -18.76
C ILE A 430 16.60 -16.16 -20.28
N PRO A 431 17.58 -15.79 -21.11
CA PRO A 431 17.34 -15.52 -22.54
C PRO A 431 16.79 -16.71 -23.33
N SER A 432 17.29 -17.91 -23.05
CA SER A 432 16.95 -19.12 -23.80
C SER A 432 16.83 -20.34 -22.90
N ASN A 433 16.18 -21.40 -23.40
CA ASN A 433 16.12 -22.70 -22.73
C ASN A 433 17.46 -23.48 -22.79
N HIS A 434 18.50 -22.94 -23.43
CA HIS A 434 19.86 -23.48 -23.36
C HIS A 434 20.52 -23.21 -22.00
N THR A 435 19.97 -22.29 -21.21
CA THR A 435 20.38 -22.07 -19.83
C THR A 435 19.51 -22.92 -18.90
N ASN A 436 20.11 -23.94 -18.30
CA ASN A 436 19.47 -24.79 -17.31
C ASN A 436 19.64 -24.18 -15.92
N VAL A 437 18.55 -23.70 -15.35
CA VAL A 437 18.54 -23.22 -13.96
C VAL A 437 18.40 -24.43 -13.02
N GLN A 438 19.31 -24.57 -12.07
CA GLN A 438 19.36 -25.68 -11.12
C GLN A 438 19.53 -25.17 -9.69
N PHE A 439 19.23 -26.02 -8.71
CA PHE A 439 19.44 -25.71 -7.30
C PHE A 439 20.62 -26.49 -6.74
N VAL A 440 21.39 -25.88 -5.85
CA VAL A 440 22.45 -26.57 -5.09
C VAL A 440 22.01 -26.64 -3.63
N LYS A 441 22.33 -27.75 -2.97
CA LYS A 441 21.96 -27.96 -1.56
C LYS A 441 22.52 -26.84 -0.69
N SER A 442 21.63 -26.21 0.08
CA SER A 442 21.94 -25.20 1.10
C SER A 442 21.40 -25.64 2.48
N SER A 443 21.47 -24.77 3.48
CA SER A 443 20.85 -25.00 4.80
C SER A 443 19.33 -25.19 4.75
N PHE A 444 18.66 -24.79 3.65
CA PHE A 444 17.23 -25.03 3.45
C PHE A 444 16.92 -26.52 3.25
N SER A 445 15.99 -27.06 4.05
CA SER A 445 15.54 -28.45 4.04
C SER A 445 14.04 -28.60 3.72
N GLY A 446 13.47 -27.61 3.02
CA GLY A 446 12.12 -27.69 2.47
C GLY A 446 12.08 -28.19 1.03
N LEU A 447 10.87 -28.29 0.48
CA LEU A 447 10.65 -28.68 -0.90
C LEU A 447 10.93 -27.49 -1.84
N LEU A 448 11.90 -27.65 -2.75
CA LEU A 448 12.16 -26.66 -3.79
C LEU A 448 11.25 -26.84 -5.02
N PRO A 449 11.00 -25.77 -5.79
CA PRO A 449 10.32 -25.83 -7.07
C PRO A 449 10.98 -26.82 -8.03
N LYS A 450 10.20 -27.46 -8.90
CA LYS A 450 10.70 -28.37 -9.95
C LYS A 450 10.47 -27.73 -11.32
N PRO A 451 11.38 -27.88 -12.29
CA PRO A 451 11.07 -27.52 -13.68
C PRO A 451 9.81 -28.22 -14.19
N PHE A 452 9.04 -27.51 -15.02
CA PHE A 452 8.02 -28.16 -15.86
C PHE A 452 8.70 -29.03 -16.94
N GLU A 453 7.99 -30.05 -17.41
CA GLU A 453 8.39 -30.79 -18.60
C GLU A 453 8.29 -29.89 -19.84
N GLN A 454 9.34 -29.85 -20.66
CA GLN A 454 9.47 -28.92 -21.81
C GLN A 454 8.67 -29.38 -23.05
N HIS A 455 7.40 -29.72 -22.85
CA HIS A 455 6.46 -30.15 -23.89
C HIS A 455 5.11 -29.46 -23.72
N GLU A 456 4.24 -29.47 -24.74
CA GLU A 456 2.94 -28.79 -24.67
C GLU A 456 2.04 -29.27 -23.51
N ASN A 457 2.16 -30.54 -23.14
CA ASN A 457 1.35 -31.18 -22.10
C ASN A 457 1.96 -31.11 -20.69
N GLY A 458 3.05 -30.38 -20.47
CA GLY A 458 3.76 -30.44 -19.17
C GLY A 458 2.98 -29.89 -17.98
N THR A 459 1.92 -29.09 -18.18
CA THR A 459 0.97 -28.71 -17.11
C THR A 459 0.11 -29.86 -16.62
N SER A 460 -0.04 -30.92 -17.42
CA SER A 460 -0.91 -32.07 -17.14
C SER A 460 -0.12 -33.27 -16.61
N ILE A 461 1.21 -33.18 -16.58
CA ILE A 461 2.09 -34.24 -16.11
C ILE A 461 2.26 -34.10 -14.60
N ILE A 462 2.04 -35.20 -13.87
CA ILE A 462 2.31 -35.25 -12.43
C ILE A 462 3.84 -35.31 -12.22
N PRO A 463 4.47 -34.25 -11.66
CA PRO A 463 5.89 -34.27 -11.39
C PRO A 463 6.24 -35.32 -10.33
N SER A 464 7.31 -36.08 -10.58
CA SER A 464 7.88 -36.99 -9.58
C SER A 464 8.37 -36.27 -8.32
N ALA A 465 8.22 -36.94 -7.18
CA ALA A 465 8.80 -36.55 -5.90
C ALA A 465 8.37 -35.15 -5.40
N MET A 466 7.10 -34.78 -5.61
CA MET A 466 6.48 -33.65 -4.91
C MET A 466 5.77 -34.13 -3.64
N ASN A 467 5.68 -33.29 -2.62
CA ASN A 467 4.95 -33.58 -1.39
C ASN A 467 4.27 -32.33 -0.82
N ASP A 468 3.18 -32.53 -0.08
CA ASP A 468 2.32 -31.50 0.53
C ASP A 468 2.74 -31.10 1.96
N LYS A 469 3.90 -31.57 2.42
CA LYS A 469 4.38 -31.37 3.80
C LYS A 469 5.64 -30.52 3.87
N ASN A 470 6.02 -29.88 2.76
CA ASN A 470 7.26 -29.13 2.61
C ASN A 470 8.49 -29.94 3.08
N ARG A 471 8.49 -31.25 2.85
CA ARG A 471 9.61 -32.13 3.20
C ARG A 471 10.69 -31.99 2.14
N GLU A 472 11.94 -31.98 2.59
CA GLU A 472 13.10 -31.99 1.72
C GLU A 472 12.99 -33.09 0.65
N GLU A 473 13.34 -32.73 -0.59
CA GLU A 473 13.47 -33.68 -1.68
C GLU A 473 14.88 -33.60 -2.29
N PRO A 474 15.78 -34.53 -1.96
CA PRO A 474 17.17 -34.50 -2.40
C PRO A 474 17.37 -34.52 -3.91
N SER A 475 16.42 -35.07 -4.68
CA SER A 475 16.49 -35.06 -6.16
C SER A 475 16.35 -33.66 -6.78
N ARG A 476 16.06 -32.62 -5.99
CA ARG A 476 16.02 -31.22 -6.46
C ARG A 476 17.39 -30.57 -6.57
N TYR A 477 18.42 -31.18 -6.00
CA TYR A 477 19.76 -30.61 -5.94
C TYR A 477 20.69 -31.22 -6.99
N VAL A 478 21.56 -30.39 -7.55
CA VAL A 478 22.72 -30.84 -8.34
C VAL A 478 24.00 -30.59 -7.56
N ASP A 479 25.05 -31.33 -7.92
CA ASP A 479 26.38 -31.05 -7.38
C ASP A 479 26.90 -29.72 -7.95
N ILE A 480 27.51 -28.91 -7.09
CA ILE A 480 28.10 -27.61 -7.44
C ILE A 480 29.20 -27.72 -8.51
N GLU A 481 29.78 -28.91 -8.68
CA GLU A 481 30.73 -29.26 -9.74
C GLU A 481 30.15 -29.22 -11.15
N THR A 482 28.85 -29.41 -11.27
CA THR A 482 28.12 -29.36 -12.55
C THR A 482 27.73 -27.95 -12.99
N CYS A 483 27.88 -26.95 -12.11
CA CYS A 483 27.46 -25.58 -12.35
C CYS A 483 28.54 -24.79 -13.11
N ASP A 484 28.14 -24.15 -14.22
CA ASP A 484 28.99 -23.20 -14.96
C ASP A 484 28.97 -21.82 -14.33
N PHE A 485 27.79 -21.40 -13.87
CA PHE A 485 27.58 -20.15 -13.15
C PHE A 485 26.84 -20.41 -11.84
N VAL A 486 27.14 -19.61 -10.82
CA VAL A 486 26.44 -19.61 -9.55
C VAL A 486 26.06 -18.18 -9.17
N VAL A 487 24.89 -18.02 -8.57
CA VAL A 487 24.43 -16.73 -8.01
C VAL A 487 24.21 -16.91 -6.52
N ASP A 488 24.84 -16.07 -5.72
CA ASP A 488 24.73 -16.11 -4.27
C ASP A 488 24.99 -14.75 -3.61
N LEU A 489 24.56 -14.59 -2.36
CA LEU A 489 24.86 -13.44 -1.52
C LEU A 489 26.05 -13.74 -0.60
N ASN A 490 27.09 -12.92 -0.68
CA ASN A 490 28.34 -13.14 0.04
C ASN A 490 28.31 -12.57 1.46
N LEU A 491 27.65 -13.29 2.39
CA LEU A 491 27.64 -12.90 3.79
C LEU A 491 28.88 -13.44 4.53
N PRO A 492 29.63 -12.62 5.29
CA PRO A 492 30.79 -13.09 6.04
C PRO A 492 30.48 -14.23 7.02
N GLY A 493 29.28 -14.20 7.61
CA GLY A 493 28.79 -15.20 8.56
C GLY A 493 28.14 -16.44 7.95
N GLN A 494 28.08 -16.57 6.62
CA GLN A 494 27.43 -17.72 5.98
C GLN A 494 28.17 -19.04 6.26
N HIS A 495 27.39 -20.12 6.37
CA HIS A 495 27.91 -21.48 6.54
C HIS A 495 28.15 -22.19 5.21
N GLU A 496 27.45 -21.77 4.15
CA GLU A 496 27.58 -22.28 2.79
C GLU A 496 28.93 -21.89 2.16
N THR A 497 29.28 -22.55 1.05
CA THR A 497 30.56 -22.34 0.35
C THR A 497 30.82 -20.86 0.06
N LYS A 498 31.95 -20.34 0.55
CA LYS A 498 32.41 -18.98 0.29
C LYS A 498 33.22 -18.95 -0.99
N PHE A 499 32.60 -18.55 -2.10
CA PHE A 499 33.22 -18.61 -3.43
C PHE A 499 34.48 -17.75 -3.55
N TRP A 500 34.51 -16.61 -2.88
CA TRP A 500 35.67 -15.71 -2.86
C TRP A 500 36.91 -16.30 -2.16
N GLU A 501 36.74 -17.35 -1.34
CA GLU A 501 37.85 -18.08 -0.72
C GLU A 501 38.44 -19.16 -1.66
N LYS A 502 37.81 -19.41 -2.82
CA LYS A 502 38.25 -20.40 -3.83
C LYS A 502 38.49 -19.76 -5.22
N PRO A 503 39.38 -18.75 -5.34
CA PRO A 503 39.63 -18.04 -6.60
C PRO A 503 40.30 -18.91 -7.69
N SER A 504 40.82 -20.08 -7.32
CA SER A 504 41.33 -21.09 -8.25
C SER A 504 40.22 -21.79 -9.02
N THR A 505 39.03 -21.91 -8.43
CA THR A 505 37.88 -22.64 -9.01
C THR A 505 36.83 -21.68 -9.57
N TRP A 506 36.62 -20.54 -8.92
CA TRP A 506 35.56 -19.59 -9.24
C TRP A 506 36.13 -18.22 -9.58
N GLU A 507 35.58 -17.60 -10.62
CA GLU A 507 35.88 -16.25 -11.08
C GLU A 507 34.67 -15.35 -10.85
N LEU A 508 34.87 -14.20 -10.20
CA LEU A 508 33.81 -13.20 -10.05
C LEU A 508 33.51 -12.56 -11.40
N VAL A 509 32.25 -12.62 -11.84
CA VAL A 509 31.81 -12.03 -13.12
C VAL A 509 31.24 -10.63 -12.91
N HIS A 510 30.29 -10.51 -11.99
CA HIS A 510 29.61 -9.25 -11.66
C HIS A 510 29.02 -9.34 -10.26
N SER A 511 28.99 -8.23 -9.54
CA SER A 511 28.36 -8.13 -8.22
C SER A 511 27.64 -6.81 -8.05
N GLU A 512 26.58 -6.82 -7.25
CA GLU A 512 25.85 -5.63 -6.82
C GLU A 512 25.75 -5.61 -5.29
N PRO A 513 25.79 -4.42 -4.67
CA PRO A 513 25.66 -4.30 -3.23
C PRO A 513 24.24 -4.69 -2.78
N PHE A 514 24.17 -5.49 -1.73
CA PHE A 514 22.94 -5.92 -1.09
C PHE A 514 23.06 -5.80 0.42
N LEU A 515 22.00 -5.34 1.08
CA LEU A 515 22.03 -5.04 2.51
C LEU A 515 22.32 -6.29 3.36
N ASP A 516 23.35 -6.22 4.22
CA ASP A 516 23.54 -7.16 5.31
C ASP A 516 22.69 -6.70 6.50
N ALA A 517 21.54 -7.34 6.69
CA ALA A 517 20.57 -6.93 7.70
C ALA A 517 21.11 -7.09 9.13
N ASP A 518 21.90 -8.13 9.40
CA ASP A 518 22.38 -8.47 10.74
C ASP A 518 23.47 -7.51 11.21
N ARG A 519 24.28 -7.02 10.27
CA ARG A 519 25.35 -6.04 10.56
C ARG A 519 24.92 -4.58 10.39
N SER A 520 23.66 -4.31 10.08
CA SER A 520 23.16 -2.94 9.82
C SER A 520 22.24 -2.43 10.92
N ALA A 521 22.44 -1.19 11.36
CA ALA A 521 21.67 -0.60 12.44
C ALA A 521 20.30 -0.06 11.98
N SER A 522 19.28 -0.22 12.82
CA SER A 522 18.01 0.51 12.72
C SER A 522 18.16 1.89 13.38
N PRO A 523 17.62 3.00 12.82
CA PRO A 523 16.67 3.06 11.70
C PRO A 523 17.32 3.16 10.30
N TYR A 524 18.65 3.21 10.18
CA TYR A 524 19.35 3.45 8.91
C TYR A 524 19.13 2.36 7.85
N ARG A 525 18.90 1.11 8.28
CA ARG A 525 18.49 0.03 7.35
C ARG A 525 17.03 0.13 6.89
N SER A 526 16.22 0.93 7.58
CA SER A 526 14.79 1.10 7.32
C SER A 526 14.47 2.39 6.56
N PHE A 527 15.27 3.44 6.74
CA PHE A 527 15.11 4.75 6.12
C PHE A 527 16.42 5.19 5.47
N PHE A 528 16.35 5.60 4.21
CA PHE A 528 17.49 6.14 3.50
C PHE A 528 17.70 7.60 3.87
N ILE A 529 18.77 7.86 4.60
CA ILE A 529 19.27 9.20 4.94
C ILE A 529 20.54 9.46 4.08
N PRO A 530 20.49 10.39 3.12
CA PRO A 530 21.63 10.71 2.26
C PRO A 530 22.90 11.05 3.07
N GLY A 531 24.04 10.47 2.70
CA GLY A 531 25.34 10.69 3.34
C GLY A 531 25.56 10.01 4.71
N LEU A 532 24.49 9.72 5.45
CA LEU A 532 24.55 9.05 6.76
C LEU A 532 24.36 7.54 6.66
N THR A 533 23.43 7.07 5.82
CA THR A 533 23.08 5.64 5.72
C THR A 533 24.30 4.76 5.45
N SER A 534 25.18 5.19 4.54
CA SER A 534 26.39 4.46 4.17
C SER A 534 27.40 4.29 5.32
N GLN A 535 27.27 5.04 6.42
CA GLN A 535 28.16 4.92 7.58
C GLN A 535 27.66 3.87 8.60
N TYR A 536 26.35 3.60 8.63
CA TYR A 536 25.70 2.73 9.63
C TYR A 536 25.13 1.44 9.03
N VAL A 537 25.20 1.30 7.71
CA VAL A 537 24.70 0.17 6.96
C VAL A 537 25.87 -0.56 6.31
N ASN A 538 25.88 -1.86 6.48
CA ASN A 538 26.85 -2.75 5.85
C ASN A 538 26.19 -3.43 4.64
N TYR A 539 26.94 -3.52 3.55
CA TYR A 539 26.53 -4.25 2.36
C TYR A 539 27.40 -5.50 2.19
N ALA A 540 26.78 -6.52 1.63
CA ALA A 540 27.39 -7.72 1.12
C ALA A 540 27.22 -7.77 -0.40
N ASP A 541 28.07 -8.53 -1.09
CA ASP A 541 27.99 -8.65 -2.54
C ASP A 541 26.98 -9.72 -2.94
N TYR A 542 25.92 -9.32 -3.63
CA TYR A 542 25.08 -10.26 -4.37
C TYR A 542 25.75 -10.49 -5.73
N ALA A 543 26.34 -11.66 -5.91
CA ALA A 543 27.39 -11.88 -6.91
C ALA A 543 27.11 -13.06 -7.82
N ILE A 544 27.62 -12.96 -9.04
CA ILE A 544 27.71 -14.04 -10.03
C ILE A 544 29.15 -14.52 -10.07
N TYR A 545 29.33 -15.83 -9.96
CA TYR A 545 30.61 -16.46 -10.22
C TYR A 545 30.54 -17.42 -11.40
N LYS A 546 31.59 -17.45 -12.20
CA LYS A 546 31.81 -18.39 -13.29
C LYS A 546 32.85 -19.43 -12.87
N ARG A 547 32.60 -20.70 -13.17
CA ARG A 547 33.57 -21.77 -12.94
C ARG A 547 34.72 -21.65 -13.94
N LYS A 548 35.95 -21.70 -13.44
CA LYS A 548 37.14 -21.82 -14.29
C LYS A 548 37.23 -23.26 -14.79
N LYS A 549 37.34 -23.43 -16.10
CA LYS A 549 37.64 -24.76 -16.67
C LYS A 549 39.07 -25.13 -16.23
N SER A 550 39.23 -26.31 -15.64
CA SER A 550 40.55 -26.88 -15.40
C SER A 550 41.28 -26.95 -16.75
N SER A 551 42.43 -26.30 -16.85
CA SER A 551 43.36 -26.54 -17.93
C SER A 551 43.82 -27.99 -17.82
N THR A 552 43.21 -28.88 -18.61
CA THR A 552 43.77 -30.19 -18.89
C THR A 552 45.14 -29.97 -19.55
N THR A 553 46.20 -30.09 -18.76
CA THR A 553 47.56 -30.40 -19.24
C THR A 553 47.69 -31.89 -19.49
#